data_AF-A0A2E3F8S3-F1
#
_entry.id   AF-A0A2E3F8S3-F1
#
_cell.length_a   1.000
_cell.length_b   1.000
_cell.length_c   1.000
_cell.angle_alpha   90.00
_cell.angle_beta   90.00
_cell.angle_gamma   90.00
#
_symmetry.space_group_name_H-M   'P 1'
#
loop_
_entity.id
_entity.type
_entity.pdbx_description
1 polymer ?
#
loop_
_entity_poly.entity_id
_entity_poly.type
_entity_poly.pdbx_seq_one_letter_code
_entity_poly.pdbx_strand_id
1 'polypeptide(L)'
;MKTKEVNYVELTALLIAIVLFIVSVILVIITGNQLTLDYYIGFALFSSSLFLYLRHKKSYVIVFTLTLAGGILNLYDPFVVKLTFSLIFLRLNITFIVLSIAFIATNKDLLDSAFPHKSSLEEEINLEKKREQQKIQKFINQYQTKSRKDLEYITQKDSGYVNEAKIAAQQVLNNLDTAEVPTKE
;
A
#
# COMPACT_ATOMS: atom_id res chain seq x y z
N MET A 1 22.45 21.88 0.56
CA MET A 1 21.98 20.54 0.17
C MET A 1 21.91 19.71 1.45
N LYS A 2 20.71 19.47 2.03
CA LYS A 2 20.59 18.69 3.26
C LYS A 2 20.98 17.24 2.94
N THR A 3 22.08 16.76 3.50
CA THR A 3 22.43 15.34 3.51
C THR A 3 21.32 14.60 4.26
N LYS A 4 20.40 13.98 3.51
CA LYS A 4 19.50 12.99 4.11
C LYS A 4 20.37 11.87 4.64
N GLU A 5 20.21 11.54 5.91
CA GLU A 5 20.91 10.41 6.51
C GLU A 5 20.64 9.13 5.70
N VAL A 6 21.71 8.38 5.45
CA VAL A 6 21.66 7.09 4.78
C VAL A 6 21.08 6.09 5.77
N ASN A 7 19.96 5.48 5.42
CA ASN A 7 19.37 4.43 6.22
C ASN A 7 19.81 3.08 5.62
N TYR A 8 20.75 2.42 6.28
CA TYR A 8 21.31 1.16 5.80
C TYR A 8 20.28 0.03 5.72
N VAL A 9 19.21 0.08 6.53
CA VAL A 9 18.13 -0.91 6.49
C VAL A 9 17.43 -0.89 5.14
N GLU A 10 17.15 0.30 4.60
CA GLU A 10 16.53 0.48 3.28
C GLU A 10 17.41 -0.09 2.15
N LEU A 11 18.74 0.04 2.29
CA LEU A 11 19.73 -0.43 1.32
C LEU A 11 20.00 -1.94 1.39
N THR A 12 19.55 -2.64 2.43
CA THR A 12 19.93 -4.03 2.72
C THR A 12 19.79 -4.94 1.50
N ALA A 13 18.63 -4.94 0.85
CA ALA A 13 18.40 -5.80 -0.33
C ALA A 13 19.31 -5.45 -1.51
N LEU A 14 19.56 -4.15 -1.74
CA LEU A 14 20.49 -3.72 -2.80
C LEU A 14 21.93 -4.11 -2.49
N LEU A 15 22.37 -3.97 -1.24
CA LEU A 15 23.72 -4.35 -0.82
C LEU A 15 23.93 -5.86 -0.94
N ILE A 16 22.94 -6.67 -0.54
CA ILE A 16 22.99 -8.12 -0.73
C ILE A 16 23.10 -8.44 -2.24
N ALA A 17 22.29 -7.80 -3.09
CA ALA A 17 22.37 -8.02 -4.53
C ALA A 17 23.75 -7.64 -5.12
N ILE A 18 24.33 -6.52 -4.68
CA ILE A 18 25.68 -6.08 -5.10
C ILE A 18 26.74 -7.07 -4.64
N VAL A 19 26.69 -7.56 -3.40
CA VAL A 19 27.65 -8.55 -2.89
C VAL A 19 27.55 -9.86 -3.68
N LEU A 20 26.34 -10.37 -3.89
CA LEU A 20 26.10 -11.58 -4.71
C LEU A 20 26.60 -11.41 -6.15
N PHE A 21 26.42 -10.22 -6.72
CA PHE A 21 26.91 -9.87 -8.05
C PHE A 21 28.44 -9.85 -8.11
N ILE A 22 29.11 -9.21 -7.14
CA ILE A 22 30.58 -9.17 -7.07
C ILE A 22 31.13 -10.59 -6.94
N VAL A 23 30.58 -11.41 -6.06
CA VAL A 23 30.97 -12.83 -5.93
C VAL A 23 30.81 -13.57 -7.26
N SER A 24 29.71 -13.32 -7.98
CA SER A 24 29.46 -13.93 -9.28
C SER A 24 30.50 -13.52 -10.33
N VAL A 25 30.83 -12.23 -10.42
CA VAL A 25 31.87 -11.70 -11.32
C VAL A 25 33.24 -12.30 -10.99
N ILE A 26 33.62 -12.35 -9.71
CA ILE A 26 34.89 -12.94 -9.26
C ILE A 26 34.97 -14.42 -9.69
N LEU A 27 33.91 -15.19 -9.47
CA LEU A 27 33.88 -16.61 -9.87
C LEU A 27 34.01 -16.80 -11.38
N VAL A 28 33.36 -15.97 -12.19
CA VAL A 28 33.51 -16.00 -13.65
C VAL A 28 34.93 -15.73 -14.07
N ILE A 29 35.58 -14.72 -13.49
CA ILE A 29 36.98 -14.37 -13.76
C ILE A 29 37.91 -15.54 -13.37
N ILE A 30 37.73 -16.11 -12.18
CA ILE A 30 38.58 -17.23 -11.69
C ILE A 30 38.40 -18.48 -12.56
N THR A 31 37.18 -18.78 -12.98
CA THR A 31 36.89 -19.95 -13.84
C THR A 31 37.30 -19.76 -15.29
N GLY A 32 37.81 -18.59 -15.67
CA GLY A 32 38.21 -18.28 -17.04
C GLY A 32 37.02 -18.14 -18.00
N ASN A 33 35.81 -17.98 -17.47
CA ASN A 33 34.60 -17.80 -18.26
C ASN A 33 34.50 -16.35 -18.75
N GLN A 34 33.86 -16.15 -19.91
CA GLN A 34 33.62 -14.81 -20.43
C GLN A 34 32.45 -14.14 -19.71
N LEU A 35 32.58 -12.84 -19.46
CA LEU A 35 31.47 -12.02 -18.95
C LEU A 35 30.42 -11.87 -20.05
N THR A 36 29.25 -12.46 -19.84
CA THR A 36 28.09 -12.35 -20.73
C THR A 36 27.40 -10.99 -20.58
N LEU A 37 26.50 -10.66 -21.53
CA LEU A 37 25.70 -9.43 -21.50
C LEU A 37 24.95 -9.23 -20.17
N ASP A 38 24.49 -10.33 -19.55
CA ASP A 38 23.78 -10.31 -18.27
C ASP A 38 24.56 -9.61 -17.16
N TYR A 39 25.88 -9.79 -17.11
CA TYR A 39 26.73 -9.15 -16.09
C TYR A 39 26.80 -7.63 -16.29
N TYR A 40 26.86 -7.17 -17.55
CA TYR A 40 26.85 -5.74 -17.85
C TYR A 40 25.50 -5.10 -17.54
N ILE A 41 24.40 -5.79 -17.83
CA ILE A 41 23.04 -5.36 -17.46
C ILE A 41 22.92 -5.28 -15.93
N GLY A 42 23.35 -6.33 -15.22
CA GLY A 42 23.35 -6.37 -13.75
C GLY A 42 24.16 -5.22 -13.15
N PHE A 43 25.37 -4.99 -13.67
CA PHE A 43 26.20 -3.86 -13.24
C PHE A 43 25.49 -2.52 -13.43
N ALA A 44 24.90 -2.27 -14.60
CA ALA A 44 24.19 -1.03 -14.89
C ALA A 44 22.99 -0.83 -13.96
N LEU A 45 22.17 -1.86 -13.74
CA LEU A 45 20.97 -1.79 -12.90
C LEU A 45 21.31 -1.59 -11.42
N PHE A 46 22.26 -2.34 -10.88
CA PHE A 46 22.65 -2.22 -9.47
C PHE A 46 23.37 -0.89 -9.19
N SER A 47 24.26 -0.46 -10.09
CA SER A 47 24.95 0.83 -9.95
C SER A 47 23.97 2.01 -10.08
N SER A 48 23.04 1.95 -11.04
CA SER A 48 21.99 2.95 -11.21
C SER A 48 21.08 3.02 -9.97
N SER A 49 20.68 1.87 -9.43
CA SER A 49 19.87 1.80 -8.20
C SER A 49 20.61 2.42 -7.01
N LEU A 50 21.91 2.12 -6.84
CA LEU A 50 22.72 2.71 -5.77
C LEU A 50 22.85 4.23 -5.92
N PHE A 51 23.13 4.70 -7.13
CA PHE A 51 23.21 6.14 -7.42
C PHE A 51 21.87 6.86 -7.15
N LEU A 52 20.76 6.25 -7.59
CA LEU A 52 19.42 6.80 -7.36
C LEU A 52 19.06 6.82 -5.88
N TYR A 53 19.52 5.84 -5.08
CA TYR A 53 19.25 5.85 -3.63
C TYR A 53 19.83 7.11 -2.99
N LEU A 54 21.06 7.47 -3.36
CA LEU A 54 21.76 8.64 -2.81
C LEU A 54 21.13 9.97 -3.25
N ARG A 55 20.54 10.03 -4.45
CA ARG A 55 20.05 11.29 -5.04
C ARG A 55 18.54 11.47 -4.93
N HIS A 56 17.78 10.42 -5.24
CA HIS A 56 16.32 10.43 -5.36
C HIS A 56 15.72 9.10 -4.86
N LYS A 57 15.53 8.97 -3.53
CA LYS A 57 15.00 7.75 -2.88
C LYS A 57 13.72 7.18 -3.54
N LYS A 58 12.80 8.03 -4.01
CA LYS A 58 11.59 7.56 -4.72
C LYS A 58 11.90 6.89 -6.06
N SER A 59 12.78 7.49 -6.86
CA SER A 59 13.22 6.92 -8.14
C SER A 59 14.01 5.63 -7.95
N TYR A 60 14.79 5.54 -6.87
CA TYR A 60 15.43 4.29 -6.46
C TYR A 60 14.41 3.17 -6.28
N VAL A 61 13.34 3.40 -5.53
CA VAL A 61 12.31 2.37 -5.31
C VAL A 61 11.74 1.88 -6.63
N ILE A 62 11.41 2.79 -7.54
CA ILE A 62 10.84 2.42 -8.85
C ILE A 62 11.84 1.60 -9.67
N VAL A 63 13.07 2.09 -9.83
CA VAL A 63 14.09 1.43 -10.66
C VAL A 63 14.51 0.09 -10.06
N PHE A 64 14.69 0.02 -8.74
CA PHE A 64 15.07 -1.22 -8.08
C PHE A 64 13.92 -2.24 -8.07
N THR A 65 12.66 -1.80 -7.93
CA THR A 65 11.50 -2.69 -8.09
C THR A 65 11.45 -3.28 -9.51
N LEU A 66 11.67 -2.45 -10.54
CA LEU A 66 11.74 -2.93 -11.92
C LEU A 66 12.93 -3.87 -12.16
N THR A 67 14.07 -3.57 -11.56
CA THR A 67 15.27 -4.42 -11.59
C THR A 67 14.94 -5.80 -11.03
N LEU A 68 14.32 -5.84 -9.85
CA LEU A 68 13.90 -7.08 -9.19
C LEU A 68 12.86 -7.86 -10.00
N ALA A 69 11.82 -7.18 -10.49
CA ALA A 69 10.79 -7.79 -11.34
C ALA A 69 11.39 -8.37 -12.63
N GLY A 70 12.32 -7.66 -13.25
CA GLY A 70 13.02 -8.14 -14.44
C GLY A 70 13.83 -9.40 -14.18
N GLY A 71 14.51 -9.44 -13.02
CA GLY A 71 15.24 -10.62 -12.58
C GLY A 71 14.34 -11.81 -12.25
N ILE A 72 13.18 -11.59 -11.62
CA ILE A 72 12.19 -12.65 -11.36
C ILE A 72 11.76 -13.31 -12.67
N LEU A 73 11.48 -12.51 -13.71
CA LEU A 73 11.09 -12.98 -15.04
C LEU A 73 12.26 -13.52 -15.86
N ASN A 74 13.45 -13.58 -15.26
CA ASN A 74 14.67 -14.09 -15.87
C ASN A 74 15.06 -13.36 -17.16
N LEU A 75 14.74 -12.04 -17.25
CA LEU A 75 15.12 -11.17 -18.38
C LEU A 75 16.63 -10.95 -18.46
N TYR A 76 17.30 -11.04 -17.32
CA TYR A 76 18.75 -11.06 -17.17
C TYR A 76 19.06 -11.87 -15.90
N ASP A 77 20.22 -12.52 -15.87
CA ASP A 77 20.63 -13.34 -14.72
C ASP A 77 22.12 -13.20 -14.46
N PRO A 78 22.53 -12.17 -13.69
CA PRO A 78 23.93 -11.83 -13.47
C PRO A 78 24.54 -12.66 -12.33
N PHE A 79 23.85 -13.68 -11.83
CA PHE A 79 24.29 -14.53 -10.74
C PHE A 79 24.78 -15.88 -11.26
N VAL A 80 25.90 -16.35 -10.71
CA VAL A 80 26.46 -17.68 -11.05
C VAL A 80 25.56 -18.79 -10.50
N VAL A 81 24.99 -18.60 -9.31
CA VAL A 81 24.08 -19.57 -8.69
C VAL A 81 22.66 -19.35 -9.20
N LYS A 82 22.26 -20.18 -10.17
CA LYS A 82 20.94 -20.13 -10.80
C LYS A 82 19.96 -21.04 -10.09
N LEU A 83 19.34 -20.51 -9.05
CA LEU A 83 18.20 -21.16 -8.40
C LEU A 83 16.93 -20.76 -9.16
N THR A 84 16.49 -21.60 -10.10
CA THR A 84 15.29 -21.33 -10.90
C THR A 84 14.18 -22.33 -10.61
N PHE A 85 12.96 -21.83 -10.43
CA PHE A 85 11.75 -22.64 -10.36
C PHE A 85 11.01 -22.54 -11.69
N SER A 86 10.67 -23.68 -12.30
CA SER A 86 9.92 -23.69 -13.56
C SER A 86 8.45 -24.01 -13.30
N LEU A 87 7.55 -23.05 -13.58
CA LEU A 87 6.17 -23.35 -13.94
C LEU A 87 6.11 -23.64 -15.45
N ILE A 88 5.08 -24.36 -15.88
CA ILE A 88 4.88 -24.86 -17.25
C ILE A 88 5.28 -23.86 -18.36
N PHE A 89 5.04 -22.54 -18.16
CA PHE A 89 5.37 -21.49 -19.14
C PHE A 89 6.37 -20.43 -18.65
N LEU A 90 6.78 -20.46 -17.38
CA LEU A 90 7.58 -19.39 -16.76
C LEU A 90 8.70 -19.97 -15.90
N ARG A 91 9.94 -19.55 -16.20
CA ARG A 91 11.10 -19.82 -15.35
C ARG A 91 11.33 -18.63 -14.43
N LEU A 92 11.06 -18.82 -13.15
CA LEU A 92 11.23 -17.78 -12.13
C LEU A 92 12.56 -17.92 -11.42
N ASN A 93 13.27 -16.80 -11.23
CA ASN A 93 14.54 -16.78 -10.52
C ASN A 93 14.33 -16.57 -9.00
N ILE A 94 14.62 -17.60 -8.22
CA ILE A 94 14.39 -17.64 -6.77
C ILE A 94 15.24 -16.59 -6.06
N THR A 95 16.47 -16.34 -6.52
CA THR A 95 17.36 -15.32 -5.94
C THR A 95 16.68 -13.95 -5.96
N PHE A 96 16.08 -13.58 -7.10
CA PHE A 96 15.35 -12.32 -7.22
C PHE A 96 14.06 -12.29 -6.43
N ILE A 97 13.36 -13.42 -6.24
CA ILE A 97 12.19 -13.50 -5.36
C ILE A 97 12.60 -13.21 -3.90
N VAL A 98 13.66 -13.84 -3.41
CA VAL A 98 14.16 -13.64 -2.04
C VAL A 98 14.59 -12.18 -1.84
N LEU A 99 15.33 -11.61 -2.80
CA LEU A 99 15.71 -10.20 -2.77
C LEU A 99 14.49 -9.26 -2.78
N SER A 100 13.43 -9.62 -3.51
CA SER A 100 12.19 -8.84 -3.54
C SER A 100 11.46 -8.87 -2.21
N ILE A 101 11.37 -10.03 -1.56
CA ILE A 101 10.77 -10.14 -0.22
C ILE A 101 11.58 -9.30 0.78
N ALA A 102 12.90 -9.41 0.76
CA ALA A 102 13.78 -8.60 1.61
C ALA A 102 13.58 -7.10 1.35
N PHE A 103 13.55 -6.69 0.09
CA PHE A 103 13.34 -5.29 -0.30
C PHE A 103 12.01 -4.75 0.20
N ILE A 104 10.91 -5.48 -0.01
CA ILE A 104 9.58 -5.08 0.45
C ILE A 104 9.54 -5.00 1.98
N ALA A 105 10.14 -5.96 2.68
CA ALA A 105 10.17 -5.98 4.13
C ALA A 105 10.91 -4.77 4.73
N THR A 106 12.01 -4.33 4.10
CA THR A 106 12.86 -3.25 4.62
C THR A 106 12.51 -1.86 4.08
N ASN A 107 11.68 -1.74 3.04
CA ASN A 107 11.38 -0.47 2.36
C ASN A 107 9.88 -0.13 2.31
N LYS A 108 9.07 -0.64 3.24
CA LYS A 108 7.61 -0.40 3.27
C LYS A 108 7.23 1.08 3.11
N ASP A 109 7.81 1.96 3.94
CA ASP A 109 7.50 3.40 3.90
C ASP A 109 7.88 4.05 2.57
N LEU A 110 9.02 3.65 2.00
CA LEU A 110 9.46 4.17 0.70
C LEU A 110 8.61 3.64 -0.45
N LEU A 111 8.19 2.38 -0.38
CA LEU A 111 7.25 1.75 -1.30
C LEU A 111 5.89 2.44 -1.26
N ASP A 112 5.33 2.67 -0.08
CA ASP A 112 4.07 3.41 0.07
C ASP A 112 4.19 4.85 -0.44
N SER A 113 5.36 5.47 -0.28
CA SER A 113 5.60 6.83 -0.82
C SER A 113 5.73 6.89 -2.34
N ALA A 114 6.11 5.78 -2.99
CA ALA A 114 6.33 5.65 -4.43
C ALA A 114 5.10 5.05 -5.15
N PHE A 115 4.39 4.16 -4.48
CA PHE A 115 3.18 3.47 -4.92
C PHE A 115 2.13 3.56 -3.82
N PRO A 116 1.55 4.75 -3.58
CA PRO A 116 0.57 4.94 -2.51
C PRO A 116 -0.60 3.97 -2.66
N HIS A 117 -0.63 2.95 -1.80
CA HIS A 117 -1.72 1.99 -1.72
C HIS A 117 -2.88 2.67 -1.00
N LYS A 118 -3.83 3.18 -1.79
CA LYS A 118 -5.14 3.74 -1.41
C LYS A 118 -5.14 5.13 -0.78
N SER A 119 -5.84 6.03 -1.46
CA SER A 119 -6.57 7.12 -0.82
C SER A 119 -7.93 7.31 -1.48
N SER A 120 -8.06 7.23 -2.81
CA SER A 120 -9.33 7.60 -3.47
C SER A 120 -10.58 6.83 -2.99
N LEU A 121 -10.59 5.50 -3.00
CA LEU A 121 -11.82 4.73 -2.68
C LEU A 121 -12.18 4.75 -1.19
N GLU A 122 -11.21 4.58 -0.29
CA GLU A 122 -11.48 4.60 1.15
C GLU A 122 -11.74 6.03 1.65
N GLU A 123 -11.06 7.04 1.10
CA GLU A 123 -11.40 8.44 1.37
C GLU A 123 -12.80 8.76 0.85
N GLU A 124 -13.16 8.35 -0.37
CA GLU A 124 -14.47 8.61 -0.96
C GLU A 124 -15.60 7.95 -0.16
N ILE A 125 -15.43 6.68 0.26
CA ILE A 125 -16.37 5.98 1.15
C ILE A 125 -16.50 6.72 2.50
N ASN A 126 -15.38 7.16 3.09
CA ASN A 126 -15.41 7.88 4.37
C ASN A 126 -16.02 9.28 4.23
N LEU A 127 -15.81 9.95 3.09
CA LEU A 127 -16.36 11.28 2.80
C LEU A 127 -17.87 11.21 2.58
N GLU A 128 -18.35 10.17 1.89
CA GLU A 128 -19.77 9.90 1.68
C GLU A 128 -20.48 9.59 3.01
N LYS A 129 -19.92 8.69 3.83
CA LYS A 129 -20.42 8.41 5.19
C LYS A 129 -20.50 9.67 6.05
N LYS A 130 -19.47 10.53 5.99
CA LYS A 130 -19.44 11.79 6.74
C LYS A 130 -20.53 12.76 6.27
N ARG A 131 -20.78 12.86 4.96
CA ARG A 131 -21.86 13.68 4.40
C ARG A 131 -23.24 13.16 4.80
N GLU A 132 -23.44 11.85 4.78
CA GLU A 132 -24.69 11.22 5.22
C GLU A 132 -24.94 11.50 6.71
N GLN A 133 -23.94 11.32 7.57
CA GLN A 133 -24.04 11.65 8.99
C GLN A 133 -24.34 13.14 9.23
N GLN A 134 -23.76 14.05 8.46
CA GLN A 134 -24.07 15.49 8.56
C GLN A 134 -25.52 15.80 8.21
N LYS A 135 -26.08 15.15 7.17
CA LYS A 135 -27.50 15.29 6.83
C LYS A 135 -28.39 14.77 7.95
N ILE A 136 -28.10 13.58 8.48
CA ILE A 136 -28.83 12.99 9.60
C ILE A 136 -28.79 13.94 10.80
N GLN A 137 -27.62 14.45 11.18
CA GLN A 137 -27.48 15.37 12.30
C GLN A 137 -28.27 16.67 12.12
N LYS A 138 -28.33 17.20 10.89
CA LYS A 138 -29.14 18.38 10.57
C LYS A 138 -30.63 18.11 10.85
N PHE A 139 -31.14 16.93 10.47
CA PHE A 139 -32.51 16.52 10.77
C PHE A 139 -32.74 16.28 12.27
N ILE A 140 -31.79 15.64 12.97
CA ILE A 140 -31.87 15.45 14.44
C ILE A 140 -32.10 16.80 15.13
N ASN A 141 -31.28 17.81 14.80
CA ASN A 141 -31.38 19.14 15.40
C ASN A 141 -32.74 19.80 15.11
N GLN A 142 -33.32 19.56 13.92
CA GLN A 142 -34.66 20.07 13.57
C GLN A 142 -35.80 19.32 14.28
N TYR A 143 -35.57 18.07 14.66
CA TYR A 143 -36.58 17.17 15.21
C TYR A 143 -36.63 17.16 16.74
N GLN A 144 -35.63 17.76 17.41
CA GLN A 144 -35.64 17.95 18.86
C GLN A 144 -36.87 18.70 19.38
N THR A 145 -37.51 19.54 18.57
CA THR A 145 -38.70 20.33 18.96
C THR A 145 -40.01 19.76 18.42
N LYS A 146 -39.98 18.63 17.68
CA LYS A 146 -41.18 18.00 17.13
C LYS A 146 -41.87 17.12 18.16
N SER A 147 -43.20 16.95 18.02
CA SER A 147 -43.97 16.07 18.89
C SER A 147 -43.72 14.59 18.55
N ARG A 148 -43.92 13.70 19.54
CA ARG A 148 -43.78 12.24 19.35
C ARG A 148 -44.60 11.71 18.16
N LYS A 149 -45.85 12.17 18.02
CA LYS A 149 -46.74 11.81 16.91
C LYS A 149 -46.18 12.22 15.55
N ASP A 150 -45.53 13.38 15.47
CA ASP A 150 -44.89 13.83 14.23
C ASP A 150 -43.67 12.97 13.88
N LEU A 151 -42.87 12.58 14.88
CA LEU A 151 -41.71 11.71 14.69
C LEU A 151 -42.14 10.32 14.21
N GLU A 152 -43.18 9.74 14.82
CA GLU A 152 -43.78 8.47 14.41
C GLU A 152 -44.35 8.52 12.99
N TYR A 153 -44.94 9.65 12.58
CA TYR A 153 -45.37 9.82 11.19
C TYR A 153 -44.19 9.84 10.22
N ILE A 154 -43.09 10.52 10.58
CA ILE A 154 -41.90 10.63 9.72
C ILE A 154 -41.26 9.26 9.50
N THR A 155 -41.18 8.40 10.52
CA THR A 155 -40.54 7.06 10.42
C THR A 155 -41.33 6.06 9.58
N GLN A 156 -42.59 6.35 9.24
CA GLN A 156 -43.40 5.47 8.39
C GLN A 156 -42.77 5.27 7.00
N LYS A 157 -42.94 4.07 6.44
CA LYS A 157 -42.35 3.69 5.15
C LYS A 157 -42.84 4.60 4.01
N ASP A 158 -44.12 4.98 4.05
CA ASP A 158 -44.82 5.74 2.99
C ASP A 158 -44.93 7.24 3.28
N SER A 159 -44.19 7.77 4.26
CA SER A 159 -44.28 9.16 4.73
C SER A 159 -43.78 10.22 3.73
N GLY A 160 -43.18 9.81 2.61
CA GLY A 160 -42.56 10.71 1.62
C GLY A 160 -41.23 11.33 2.06
N TYR A 161 -40.76 11.06 3.28
CA TYR A 161 -39.48 11.57 3.79
C TYR A 161 -38.29 10.75 3.28
N VAL A 162 -37.15 11.43 3.11
CA VAL A 162 -35.87 10.82 2.74
C VAL A 162 -35.33 9.93 3.87
N ASN A 163 -34.49 8.95 3.53
CA ASN A 163 -34.00 7.96 4.51
C ASN A 163 -33.23 8.62 5.67
N GLU A 164 -32.41 9.64 5.41
CA GLU A 164 -31.67 10.35 6.46
C GLU A 164 -32.62 11.02 7.47
N ALA A 165 -33.77 11.51 7.02
CA ALA A 165 -34.80 12.09 7.89
C ALA A 165 -35.51 11.01 8.72
N LYS A 166 -35.81 9.85 8.12
CA LYS A 166 -36.41 8.71 8.84
C LYS A 166 -35.47 8.19 9.93
N ILE A 167 -34.18 8.04 9.61
CA ILE A 167 -33.15 7.62 10.57
C ILE A 167 -33.04 8.63 11.71
N ALA A 168 -32.99 9.93 11.40
CA ALA A 168 -32.94 10.99 12.41
C ALA A 168 -34.18 10.99 13.33
N ALA A 169 -35.38 10.85 12.77
CA ALA A 169 -36.62 10.80 13.54
C ALA A 169 -36.65 9.59 14.49
N GLN A 170 -36.22 8.41 14.02
CA GLN A 170 -36.10 7.22 14.86
C GLN A 170 -35.10 7.40 16.00
N GLN A 171 -33.95 8.03 15.74
CA GLN A 171 -32.95 8.31 16.78
C GLN A 171 -33.47 9.26 17.86
N VAL A 172 -34.20 10.31 17.47
CA VAL A 172 -34.83 11.24 18.42
C VAL A 172 -35.93 10.53 19.22
N LEU A 173 -36.75 9.70 18.57
CA LEU A 173 -37.80 8.92 19.22
C LEU A 173 -37.23 7.96 20.28
N ASN A 174 -36.18 7.21 19.92
CA ASN A 174 -35.50 6.31 20.86
C ASN A 174 -34.92 7.05 22.07
N ASN A 175 -34.37 8.25 21.87
CA ASN A 175 -33.84 9.06 22.98
C ASN A 175 -34.95 9.56 23.93
N LEU A 176 -36.12 9.89 23.39
CA LEU A 176 -37.30 10.23 24.19
C LEU A 176 -37.79 9.02 24.98
N ASP A 177 -37.87 7.85 24.34
CA ASP A 177 -38.28 6.60 24.99
C ASP A 177 -37.32 6.20 26.12
N THR A 178 -36.02 6.43 25.93
CA THR A 178 -34.99 6.13 26.95
C THR A 178 -35.05 7.12 28.13
N ALA A 179 -35.43 8.37 27.89
CA ALA A 179 -35.62 9.38 28.94
C ALA A 179 -36.92 9.18 29.75
N GLU A 180 -37.91 8.49 29.18
CA GLU A 180 -39.19 8.18 29.83
C GLU A 180 -39.17 6.91 30.70
N VAL A 181 -38.10 6.09 30.66
CA VAL A 181 -37.95 4.95 31.58
C VAL A 181 -37.57 5.47 32.97
N PRO A 182 -38.45 5.38 33.99
CA PRO A 182 -38.06 5.75 35.34
C PRO A 182 -37.01 4.76 35.82
N THR A 183 -35.91 5.27 36.39
CA THR A 183 -35.10 4.54 37.36
C THR A 183 -36.05 3.92 38.39
N LYS A 184 -36.36 2.64 38.21
CA LYS A 184 -36.97 1.81 39.25
C LYS A 184 -35.91 1.65 40.33
N GLU A 185 -36.11 2.33 41.45
CA GLU A 185 -35.57 1.94 42.77
C GLU A 185 -35.92 0.49 43.09
#